data_AF-A0A9E6VWZ2-F1
#
_entry.id   AF-A0A9E6VWZ2-F1
#
_cell.length_a   1.000
_cell.length_b   1.000
_cell.length_c   1.000
_cell.angle_alpha   90.00
_cell.angle_beta   90.00
_cell.angle_gamma   90.00
#
_symmetry.space_group_name_H-M   'P 1'
#
loop_
_entity.id
_entity.type
_entity.pdbx_description
1 polymer ?
#
loop_
_entity_poly.entity_id
_entity_poly.type
_entity_poly.pdbx_seq_one_letter_code
_entity_poly.pdbx_strand_id
1 'polypeptide(L)'
;MAALRAHLRALPPERLQKMNRAADDILECYRVLHRGGSNIVAEILRGQGTFYEWDHYPEGDVYDGESHGQYYYHAHREGEHGHFHTFMRLAGIKAGVAPVPYDGEADWPTEEDEILSHLIAISMDSAGFPISLFTTNRWVTGENWYRGEDVIDMLDDFLIDHSTPSWPANRWISAMLTLFRPQIGQLIRARDAAIADWQKKHPGTDVFEDRELEITSLLEIQVEDQIRSIKEVIEGRAD
;
A
#
# COMPACT_ATOMS: atom_id res chain seq x y z
N MET A 1 -15.27 9.55 12.24
CA MET A 1 -15.11 10.96 11.84
C MET A 1 -14.41 11.85 12.88
N ALA A 2 -14.90 12.01 14.13
CA ALA A 2 -14.28 12.94 15.09
C ALA A 2 -12.81 12.62 15.43
N ALA A 3 -12.49 11.35 15.71
CA ALA A 3 -11.12 10.90 15.97
C ALA A 3 -10.19 11.10 14.76
N LEU A 4 -10.68 10.79 13.55
CA LEU A 4 -9.96 11.02 12.30
C LEU A 4 -9.58 12.50 12.14
N ARG A 5 -10.53 13.42 12.32
CA ARG A 5 -10.26 14.86 12.23
C ARG A 5 -9.29 15.36 13.29
N ALA A 6 -9.36 14.84 14.51
CA ALA A 6 -8.39 15.19 15.56
C ALA A 6 -6.97 14.79 15.15
N HIS A 7 -6.80 13.60 14.57
CA HIS A 7 -5.52 13.14 14.04
C HIS A 7 -5.03 14.02 12.88
N LEU A 8 -5.91 14.32 11.90
CA LEU A 8 -5.59 15.20 10.78
C LEU A 8 -5.17 16.61 11.24
N ARG A 9 -5.83 17.17 12.27
CA ARG A 9 -5.48 18.48 12.84
C ARG A 9 -4.09 18.51 13.47
N ALA A 10 -3.54 17.37 13.89
CA ALA A 10 -2.19 17.29 14.42
C ALA A 10 -1.11 17.24 13.32
N LEU A 11 -1.49 17.00 12.05
CA LEU A 11 -0.53 16.89 10.95
C LEU A 11 0.03 18.27 10.54
N PRO A 12 1.30 18.31 10.08
CA PRO A 12 1.88 19.50 9.47
C PRO A 12 1.01 20.00 8.31
N PRO A 13 0.85 21.34 8.14
CA PRO A 13 0.06 21.89 7.03
C PRO A 13 0.47 21.37 5.65
N GLU A 14 1.78 21.21 5.41
CA GLU A 14 2.29 20.68 4.14
C GLU A 14 1.80 19.25 3.86
N ARG A 15 1.75 18.38 4.89
CA ARG A 15 1.23 17.02 4.77
C ARG A 15 -0.25 17.03 4.39
N LEU A 16 -1.06 17.84 5.06
CA LEU A 16 -2.49 17.96 4.73
C LEU A 16 -2.70 18.47 3.30
N GLN A 17 -1.90 19.43 2.85
CA GLN A 17 -1.98 19.93 1.48
C GLN A 17 -1.57 18.88 0.45
N LYS A 18 -0.54 18.07 0.73
CA LYS A 18 -0.18 16.90 -0.10
C LYS A 18 -1.33 15.90 -0.18
N MET A 19 -1.95 15.56 0.97
CA MET A 19 -3.11 14.67 1.02
C MET A 19 -4.33 15.24 0.26
N ASN A 20 -4.55 16.56 0.32
CA ASN A 20 -5.64 17.20 -0.41
C ASN A 20 -5.41 17.20 -1.93
N ARG A 21 -4.17 17.37 -2.40
CA ARG A 21 -3.86 17.20 -3.82
C ARG A 21 -4.06 15.76 -4.29
N ALA A 22 -3.63 14.78 -3.48
CA ALA A 22 -3.89 13.38 -3.75
C ALA A 22 -5.39 13.04 -3.80
N ALA A 23 -6.21 13.71 -2.98
CA ALA A 23 -7.67 13.62 -3.07
C ALA A 23 -8.18 14.09 -4.44
N ASP A 24 -7.71 15.23 -4.93
CA ASP A 24 -8.09 15.75 -6.25
C ASP A 24 -7.64 14.79 -7.37
N ASP A 25 -6.45 14.20 -7.25
CA ASP A 25 -5.94 13.20 -8.20
C ASP A 25 -6.80 11.93 -8.25
N ILE A 26 -7.19 11.41 -7.09
CA ILE A 26 -8.06 10.23 -7.01
C ILE A 26 -9.42 10.52 -7.67
N LEU A 27 -10.03 11.66 -7.35
CA LEU A 27 -11.31 12.05 -7.92
C LEU A 27 -11.23 12.25 -9.44
N GLU A 28 -10.13 12.81 -9.93
CA GLU A 28 -9.89 12.98 -11.36
C GLU A 28 -9.70 11.62 -12.05
N CYS A 29 -8.95 10.69 -11.45
CA CYS A 29 -8.79 9.33 -11.97
C CYS A 29 -10.14 8.61 -12.09
N TYR A 30 -10.98 8.69 -11.05
CA TYR A 30 -12.34 8.15 -11.10
C TYR A 30 -13.17 8.81 -12.20
N ARG A 31 -13.10 10.14 -12.34
CA ARG A 31 -13.86 10.88 -13.35
C ARG A 31 -13.46 10.49 -14.78
N VAL A 32 -12.16 10.40 -15.08
CA VAL A 32 -11.68 10.08 -16.44
C VAL A 32 -11.98 8.63 -16.80
N LEU A 33 -11.80 7.69 -15.88
CA LEU A 33 -12.11 6.28 -16.10
C LEU A 33 -13.60 6.04 -16.26
N HIS A 34 -14.41 6.66 -15.41
CA HIS A 34 -15.86 6.58 -15.53
C HIS A 34 -16.37 7.12 -16.88
N ARG A 35 -15.81 8.24 -17.37
CA ARG A 35 -16.13 8.77 -18.72
C ARG A 35 -15.77 7.80 -19.84
N GLY A 36 -14.74 6.98 -19.64
CA GLY A 36 -14.35 5.91 -20.55
C GLY A 36 -15.11 4.60 -20.37
N GLY A 37 -16.06 4.51 -19.43
CA GLY A 37 -16.77 3.28 -19.09
C GLY A 37 -15.90 2.23 -18.40
N SER A 38 -14.88 2.67 -17.66
CA SER A 38 -13.89 1.82 -16.99
C SER A 38 -13.79 2.14 -15.49
N ASN A 39 -12.99 1.36 -14.76
CA ASN A 39 -12.61 1.60 -13.35
C ASN A 39 -11.16 1.15 -13.12
N ILE A 40 -10.63 1.35 -11.90
CA ILE A 40 -9.24 1.06 -11.57
C ILE A 40 -8.88 -0.40 -11.87
N VAL A 41 -9.65 -1.36 -11.35
CA VAL A 41 -9.37 -2.80 -11.50
C VAL A 41 -9.47 -3.22 -12.97
N ALA A 42 -10.48 -2.72 -13.70
CA ALA A 42 -10.68 -3.03 -15.11
C ALA A 42 -9.51 -2.55 -16.00
N GLU A 43 -8.87 -1.43 -15.66
CA GLU A 43 -7.67 -0.96 -16.37
C GLU A 43 -6.46 -1.87 -16.17
N ILE A 44 -6.29 -2.42 -14.98
CA ILE A 44 -5.18 -3.34 -14.65
C ILE A 44 -5.36 -4.69 -15.34
N LEU A 45 -6.59 -5.20 -15.35
CA LEU A 45 -6.92 -6.48 -15.99
C LEU A 45 -7.09 -6.38 -17.51
N ARG A 46 -7.08 -5.15 -18.07
CA ARG A 46 -7.29 -4.95 -19.50
C ARG A 46 -6.20 -5.65 -20.31
N GLY A 47 -6.62 -6.52 -21.22
CA GLY A 47 -5.72 -7.21 -22.14
C GLY A 47 -4.92 -8.34 -21.50
N GLN A 48 -5.16 -8.68 -20.23
CA GLN A 48 -4.45 -9.75 -19.52
C GLN A 48 -5.01 -11.16 -19.80
N GLY A 49 -6.15 -11.26 -20.51
CA GLY A 49 -6.76 -12.55 -20.85
C GLY A 49 -7.65 -13.10 -19.73
N THR A 50 -7.55 -14.40 -19.47
CA THR A 50 -8.32 -15.07 -18.41
C THR A 50 -7.73 -14.72 -17.04
N PHE A 51 -8.59 -14.33 -16.12
CA PHE A 51 -8.23 -14.07 -14.74
C PHE A 51 -8.16 -15.39 -13.95
N TYR A 52 -7.04 -15.62 -13.28
CA TYR A 52 -6.79 -16.77 -12.41
C TYR A 52 -6.43 -16.25 -11.01
N GLU A 53 -6.96 -16.90 -9.98
CA GLU A 53 -6.59 -16.59 -8.59
C GLU A 53 -5.10 -16.84 -8.38
N TRP A 54 -4.49 -16.04 -7.50
CA TRP A 54 -3.04 -16.04 -7.18
C TRP A 54 -2.10 -15.54 -8.29
N ASP A 55 -2.56 -15.43 -9.54
CA ASP A 55 -1.76 -14.82 -10.60
C ASP A 55 -1.64 -13.31 -10.39
N HIS A 56 -0.47 -12.76 -10.73
CA HIS A 56 -0.22 -11.32 -10.67
C HIS A 56 -0.70 -10.64 -11.95
N TYR A 57 -1.30 -9.46 -11.78
CA TYR A 57 -1.76 -8.61 -12.86
C TYR A 57 -1.26 -7.17 -12.72
N PRO A 58 -0.75 -6.55 -13.81
CA PRO A 58 -0.46 -7.18 -15.09
C PRO A 58 0.67 -8.22 -14.98
N GLU A 59 0.80 -9.09 -15.98
CA GLU A 59 1.93 -10.03 -16.05
C GLU A 59 3.26 -9.25 -16.00
N GLY A 60 4.15 -9.67 -15.09
CA GLY A 60 5.45 -9.03 -14.87
C GLY A 60 5.44 -7.86 -13.87
N ASP A 61 4.33 -7.65 -13.17
CA ASP A 61 4.11 -6.55 -12.22
C ASP A 61 4.25 -5.16 -12.89
N VAL A 62 3.96 -4.10 -12.13
CA VAL A 62 4.24 -2.72 -12.55
C VAL A 62 5.39 -2.18 -11.75
N TYR A 63 6.40 -1.65 -12.43
CA TYR A 63 7.61 -1.10 -11.83
C TYR A 63 7.97 0.25 -12.43
N ASP A 64 8.15 1.24 -11.57
CA ASP A 64 8.64 2.57 -11.93
C ASP A 64 10.16 2.62 -11.74
N GLY A 65 10.91 2.77 -12.84
CA GLY A 65 12.38 2.74 -12.80
C GLY A 65 13.05 4.00 -12.25
N GLU A 66 12.30 5.08 -12.00
CA GLU A 66 12.82 6.33 -11.43
C GLU A 66 12.61 6.38 -9.92
N SER A 67 11.42 6.02 -9.45
CA SER A 67 11.10 5.97 -8.00
C SER A 67 11.48 4.64 -7.35
N HIS A 68 11.61 3.59 -8.17
CA HIS A 68 11.75 2.18 -7.76
C HIS A 68 10.54 1.61 -7.00
N GLY A 69 9.38 2.27 -7.11
CA GLY A 69 8.11 1.74 -6.67
C GLY A 69 7.62 0.60 -7.55
N GLN A 70 6.96 -0.38 -6.93
CA GLN A 70 6.33 -1.49 -7.64
C GLN A 70 4.94 -1.80 -7.08
N TYR A 71 4.07 -2.33 -7.92
CA TYR A 71 2.86 -2.99 -7.46
C TYR A 71 2.46 -4.16 -8.35
N TYR A 72 1.62 -5.03 -7.82
CA TYR A 72 0.80 -5.95 -8.60
C TYR A 72 -0.61 -6.03 -8.01
N TYR A 73 -1.54 -6.58 -8.78
CA TYR A 73 -2.90 -6.91 -8.36
C TYR A 73 -3.13 -8.41 -8.45
N HIS A 74 -3.78 -9.01 -7.45
CA HIS A 74 -4.23 -10.40 -7.51
C HIS A 74 -5.51 -10.60 -6.68
N ALA A 75 -6.08 -11.80 -6.75
CA ALA A 75 -7.21 -12.17 -5.89
C ALA A 75 -7.06 -13.60 -5.38
N HIS A 76 -7.46 -13.78 -4.12
CA HIS A 76 -7.57 -15.10 -3.48
C HIS A 76 -8.44 -15.08 -2.21
N ARG A 77 -8.85 -13.90 -1.72
CA ARG A 77 -9.55 -13.74 -0.44
C ARG A 77 -11.04 -13.55 -0.68
N GLU A 78 -11.86 -14.11 0.20
CA GLU A 78 -13.30 -13.84 0.23
C GLU A 78 -13.59 -12.42 0.74
N GLY A 79 -14.71 -11.84 0.31
CA GLY A 79 -15.18 -10.53 0.76
C GLY A 79 -14.57 -9.32 0.04
N GLU A 80 -13.71 -9.56 -0.96
CA GLU A 80 -13.16 -8.57 -1.87
C GLU A 80 -13.18 -9.09 -3.31
N HIS A 81 -12.98 -8.22 -4.29
CA HIS A 81 -12.71 -8.64 -5.67
C HIS A 81 -11.25 -9.09 -5.83
N GLY A 82 -10.35 -8.46 -5.07
CA GLY A 82 -8.92 -8.69 -5.07
C GLY A 82 -8.23 -7.46 -4.50
N HIS A 83 -6.91 -7.46 -4.48
CA HIS A 83 -6.15 -6.39 -3.85
C HIS A 83 -4.84 -6.12 -4.56
N PHE A 84 -4.39 -4.87 -4.43
CA PHE A 84 -3.05 -4.47 -4.79
C PHE A 84 -2.08 -4.79 -3.66
N HIS A 85 -0.86 -5.18 -3.99
CA HIS A 85 0.29 -5.05 -3.10
C HIS A 85 1.23 -3.99 -3.66
N THR A 86 1.77 -3.15 -2.79
CA THR A 86 2.73 -2.10 -3.16
C THR A 86 4.07 -2.31 -2.47
N PHE A 87 5.15 -1.98 -3.17
CA PHE A 87 6.51 -2.28 -2.77
C PHE A 87 7.46 -1.13 -3.09
N MET A 88 8.57 -1.09 -2.35
CA MET A 88 9.76 -0.33 -2.70
C MET A 88 10.91 -1.31 -2.97
N ARG A 89 11.52 -1.25 -4.15
CA ARG A 89 12.73 -2.03 -4.49
C ARG A 89 13.96 -1.39 -3.85
N LEU A 90 15.02 -2.17 -3.66
CA LEU A 90 16.26 -1.72 -3.00
C LEU A 90 16.80 -0.38 -3.51
N ALA A 91 16.78 -0.14 -4.82
CA ALA A 91 17.30 1.09 -5.41
C ALA A 91 16.54 2.37 -4.99
N GLY A 92 15.28 2.26 -4.55
CA GLY A 92 14.50 3.37 -3.98
C GLY A 92 14.61 3.48 -2.45
N ILE A 93 15.26 2.51 -1.80
CA ILE A 93 15.49 2.53 -0.36
C ILE A 93 16.70 3.41 -0.05
N LYS A 94 16.53 4.31 0.93
CA LYS A 94 17.59 5.27 1.33
C LYS A 94 18.86 4.55 1.76
N ALA A 95 20.01 5.10 1.35
CA ALA A 95 21.32 4.57 1.73
C ALA A 95 21.47 4.47 3.25
N GLY A 96 21.96 3.32 3.72
CA GLY A 96 22.13 3.02 5.14
C GLY A 96 20.91 2.37 5.82
N VAL A 97 19.77 2.28 5.13
CA VAL A 97 18.64 1.45 5.57
C VAL A 97 18.89 0.01 5.12
N ALA A 98 18.74 -0.94 6.03
CA ALA A 98 18.96 -2.36 5.78
C ALA A 98 17.81 -3.20 6.36
N PRO A 99 17.55 -4.39 5.81
CA PRO A 99 16.62 -5.34 6.42
C PRO A 99 17.02 -5.66 7.86
N VAL A 100 16.05 -6.07 8.68
CA VAL A 100 16.33 -6.59 10.02
C VAL A 100 17.20 -7.84 9.90
N PRO A 101 18.10 -8.10 10.87
CA PRO A 101 18.82 -9.36 10.92
C PRO A 101 17.86 -10.54 10.98
N TYR A 102 18.12 -11.56 10.17
CA TYR A 102 17.35 -12.79 10.13
C TYR A 102 18.31 -13.98 10.27
N ASP A 103 18.00 -14.89 11.19
CA ASP A 103 18.78 -16.07 11.54
C ASP A 103 17.98 -17.37 11.40
N GLY A 104 16.82 -17.32 10.73
CA GLY A 104 16.01 -18.49 10.40
C GLY A 104 16.50 -19.24 9.16
N GLU A 105 15.75 -20.28 8.77
CA GLU A 105 16.14 -21.21 7.71
C GLU A 105 15.65 -20.81 6.31
N ALA A 106 14.73 -19.84 6.19
CA ALA A 106 14.18 -19.45 4.89
C ALA A 106 15.19 -18.63 4.08
N ASP A 107 15.20 -18.87 2.77
CA ASP A 107 16.01 -18.08 1.85
C ASP A 107 15.36 -16.70 1.66
N TRP A 108 16.00 -15.68 2.22
CA TRP A 108 15.63 -14.29 1.97
C TRP A 108 16.34 -13.77 0.72
N PRO A 109 15.66 -12.98 -0.14
CA PRO A 109 16.32 -12.38 -1.30
C PRO A 109 17.58 -11.62 -0.89
N THR A 110 18.68 -11.89 -1.60
CA THR A 110 19.97 -11.23 -1.38
C THR A 110 20.50 -10.54 -2.64
N GLU A 111 20.01 -10.93 -3.81
CA GLU A 111 20.31 -10.26 -5.07
C GLU A 111 19.60 -8.90 -5.12
N GLU A 112 20.32 -7.84 -5.52
CA GLU A 112 19.83 -6.45 -5.44
C GLU A 112 18.49 -6.25 -6.16
N ASP A 113 18.31 -6.89 -7.30
CA ASP A 113 17.09 -6.80 -8.10
C ASP A 113 15.91 -7.56 -7.49
N GLU A 114 16.14 -8.47 -6.54
CA GLU A 114 15.09 -9.25 -5.86
C GLU A 114 14.70 -8.66 -4.51
N ILE A 115 15.56 -7.79 -3.93
CA ILE A 115 15.30 -7.15 -2.65
C ILE A 115 14.20 -6.09 -2.79
N LEU A 116 13.14 -6.28 -2.00
CA LEU A 116 11.97 -5.39 -1.96
C LEU A 116 11.37 -5.36 -0.55
N SER A 117 10.72 -4.25 -0.21
CA SER A 117 9.92 -4.10 1.01
C SER A 117 8.47 -3.81 0.66
N HIS A 118 7.55 -4.55 1.27
CA HIS A 118 6.12 -4.32 1.14
C HIS A 118 5.70 -3.10 1.96
N LEU A 119 4.97 -2.20 1.32
CA LEU A 119 4.50 -0.95 1.92
C LEU A 119 3.10 -1.13 2.51
N ILE A 120 2.14 -1.49 1.65
CA ILE A 120 0.75 -1.71 2.02
C ILE A 120 0.00 -2.47 0.92
N ALA A 121 -1.00 -3.24 1.31
CA ALA A 121 -1.99 -3.80 0.39
C ALA A 121 -3.28 -2.94 0.37
N ILE A 122 -3.89 -2.82 -0.81
CA ILE A 122 -5.14 -2.06 -1.03
C ILE A 122 -6.20 -3.02 -1.54
N SER A 123 -7.15 -3.37 -0.67
CA SER A 123 -8.29 -4.23 -0.99
C SER A 123 -9.35 -3.49 -1.80
N MET A 124 -9.92 -4.15 -2.80
CA MET A 124 -10.87 -3.58 -3.76
C MET A 124 -12.19 -4.34 -3.77
N ASP A 125 -13.30 -3.62 -3.89
CA ASP A 125 -14.61 -4.22 -4.17
C ASP A 125 -14.80 -4.55 -5.66
N SER A 126 -15.92 -5.20 -5.99
CA SER A 126 -16.27 -5.57 -7.36
C SER A 126 -16.64 -4.37 -8.25
N ALA A 127 -16.88 -3.19 -7.68
CA ALA A 127 -17.13 -1.96 -8.43
C ALA A 127 -15.82 -1.23 -8.78
N GLY A 128 -14.69 -1.66 -8.21
CA GLY A 128 -13.36 -1.09 -8.43
C GLY A 128 -13.00 0.03 -7.46
N PHE A 129 -13.64 0.07 -6.28
CA PHE A 129 -13.34 1.01 -5.20
C PHE A 129 -12.57 0.35 -4.05
N PRO A 130 -11.69 1.09 -3.36
CA PRO A 130 -10.91 0.55 -2.26
C PRO A 130 -11.76 0.42 -1.00
N ILE A 131 -11.66 -0.72 -0.29
CA ILE A 131 -12.46 -1.03 0.91
C ILE A 131 -11.63 -1.18 2.18
N SER A 132 -10.36 -1.60 2.08
CA SER A 132 -9.47 -1.69 3.23
C SER A 132 -8.00 -1.56 2.84
N LEU A 133 -7.18 -1.20 3.82
CA LEU A 133 -5.72 -1.22 3.76
C LEU A 133 -5.21 -2.24 4.76
N PHE A 134 -4.23 -3.05 4.39
CA PHE A 134 -3.67 -4.04 5.32
C PHE A 134 -2.19 -4.32 5.07
N THR A 135 -1.52 -4.76 6.13
CA THR A 135 -0.15 -5.28 6.08
C THR A 135 -0.17 -6.78 6.30
N THR A 136 0.82 -7.45 5.72
CA THR A 136 0.96 -8.90 5.78
C THR A 136 2.25 -9.28 6.49
N ASN A 137 2.34 -10.54 6.87
CA ASN A 137 3.60 -11.16 7.24
C ASN A 137 4.48 -11.39 6.00
N ARG A 138 5.79 -11.57 6.23
CA ARG A 138 6.81 -11.71 5.20
C ARG A 138 6.52 -12.86 4.25
N TRP A 139 6.15 -14.04 4.76
CA TRP A 139 5.88 -15.22 3.92
C TRP A 139 4.83 -14.99 2.84
N VAL A 140 3.94 -14.01 3.01
CA VAL A 140 2.87 -13.69 2.06
C VAL A 140 3.43 -13.06 0.79
N THR A 141 4.43 -12.19 0.93
CA THR A 141 4.98 -11.39 -0.18
C THR A 141 6.41 -11.76 -0.55
N GLY A 142 7.09 -12.57 0.28
CA GLY A 142 8.50 -12.90 0.12
C GLY A 142 9.45 -11.72 0.36
N GLU A 143 8.96 -10.60 0.89
CA GLU A 143 9.73 -9.37 1.07
C GLU A 143 10.98 -9.56 1.94
N ASN A 144 11.92 -8.63 1.86
CA ASN A 144 12.88 -8.42 2.92
C ASN A 144 12.21 -7.58 4.01
N TRP A 145 12.36 -8.01 5.26
CA TRP A 145 11.70 -7.33 6.36
C TRP A 145 12.49 -6.11 6.83
N TYR A 146 11.91 -4.91 6.71
CA TYR A 146 12.49 -3.66 7.21
C TYR A 146 11.75 -3.16 8.45
N ARG A 147 12.44 -2.41 9.31
CA ARG A 147 11.84 -1.80 10.50
C ARG A 147 10.71 -0.87 10.07
N GLY A 148 9.62 -0.84 10.84
CA GLY A 148 8.43 -0.08 10.47
C GLY A 148 8.67 1.40 10.23
N GLU A 149 9.53 2.06 11.02
CA GLU A 149 9.84 3.48 10.77
C GLU A 149 10.61 3.69 9.45
N ASP A 150 11.45 2.74 9.04
CA ASP A 150 12.15 2.81 7.75
C ASP A 150 11.15 2.64 6.59
N VAL A 151 10.22 1.68 6.71
CA VAL A 151 9.13 1.47 5.72
C VAL A 151 8.19 2.67 5.66
N ILE A 152 7.91 3.28 6.81
CA ILE A 152 7.16 4.52 6.89
C ILE A 152 7.87 5.59 6.08
N ASP A 153 9.17 5.78 6.21
CA ASP A 153 9.92 6.78 5.45
C ASP A 153 9.92 6.51 3.94
N MET A 154 9.81 5.25 3.50
CA MET A 154 9.70 4.89 2.07
C MET A 154 8.38 5.37 1.44
N LEU A 155 7.30 5.54 2.22
CA LEU A 155 5.99 5.96 1.67
C LEU A 155 6.03 7.32 0.96
N ASP A 156 6.96 8.18 1.37
CA ASP A 156 7.11 9.52 0.78
C ASP A 156 7.87 9.51 -0.55
N ASP A 157 8.54 8.40 -0.86
CA ASP A 157 9.35 8.20 -2.07
C ASP A 157 8.64 7.28 -3.09
N PHE A 158 7.56 6.59 -2.70
CA PHE A 158 6.77 5.74 -3.60
C PHE A 158 6.00 6.55 -4.64
N LEU A 159 6.20 6.23 -5.91
CA LEU A 159 5.51 6.85 -7.04
C LEU A 159 5.45 5.89 -8.24
N ILE A 160 4.34 5.86 -8.96
CA ILE A 160 4.25 5.25 -10.30
C ILE A 160 3.73 6.34 -11.23
N ASP A 161 4.61 6.95 -12.04
CA ASP A 161 4.26 8.12 -12.87
C ASP A 161 4.44 7.88 -14.39
N HIS A 162 4.55 6.62 -14.79
CA HIS A 162 4.49 6.24 -16.20
C HIS A 162 3.07 5.83 -16.64
N SER A 163 2.84 5.74 -17.95
CA SER A 163 1.51 5.56 -18.53
C SER A 163 1.01 4.12 -18.66
N THR A 164 1.90 3.14 -18.52
CA THR A 164 1.61 1.70 -18.72
C THR A 164 1.42 1.00 -17.36
N PRO A 165 0.47 0.07 -17.19
CA PRO A 165 -0.56 -0.33 -18.14
C PRO A 165 -1.67 0.73 -18.29
N SER A 166 -1.84 1.60 -17.29
CA SER A 166 -2.83 2.66 -17.34
C SER A 166 -2.41 3.85 -16.46
N TRP A 167 -2.15 4.99 -17.11
CA TRP A 167 -1.79 6.25 -16.45
C TRP A 167 -2.74 6.63 -15.28
N PRO A 168 -4.08 6.62 -15.45
CA PRO A 168 -4.98 6.92 -14.32
C PRO A 168 -4.91 5.88 -13.19
N ALA A 169 -4.69 4.59 -13.48
CA ALA A 169 -4.55 3.59 -12.42
C ALA A 169 -3.25 3.79 -11.63
N ASN A 170 -2.13 4.01 -12.33
CA ASN A 170 -0.82 4.28 -11.70
C ASN A 170 -0.84 5.54 -10.81
N ARG A 171 -1.41 6.63 -11.35
CA ARG A 171 -1.59 7.87 -10.58
C ARG A 171 -2.48 7.65 -9.36
N TRP A 172 -3.56 6.89 -9.51
CA TRP A 172 -4.46 6.56 -8.40
C TRP A 172 -3.76 5.76 -7.29
N ILE A 173 -2.95 4.74 -7.62
CA ILE A 173 -2.21 3.94 -6.61
C ILE A 173 -1.26 4.84 -5.81
N SER A 174 -0.49 5.69 -6.48
CA SER A 174 0.42 6.65 -5.84
C SER A 174 -0.34 7.64 -4.93
N ALA A 175 -1.48 8.14 -5.42
CA ALA A 175 -2.32 9.06 -4.67
C ALA A 175 -2.97 8.38 -3.44
N MET A 176 -3.29 7.09 -3.50
CA MET A 176 -3.83 6.35 -2.35
C MET A 176 -2.82 6.29 -1.19
N LEU A 177 -1.55 6.00 -1.48
CA LEU A 177 -0.50 6.01 -0.46
C LEU A 177 -0.31 7.41 0.16
N THR A 178 -0.42 8.46 -0.66
CA THR A 178 -0.35 9.84 -0.16
C THR A 178 -1.57 10.23 0.67
N LEU A 179 -2.79 9.91 0.20
CA LEU A 179 -4.05 10.27 0.85
C LEU A 179 -4.20 9.61 2.24
N PHE A 180 -3.78 8.35 2.36
CA PHE A 180 -3.89 7.55 3.58
C PHE A 180 -2.56 7.41 4.32
N ARG A 181 -1.52 8.17 3.96
CA ARG A 181 -0.18 8.08 4.57
C ARG A 181 -0.24 7.95 6.10
N PRO A 182 -0.93 8.83 6.86
CA PRO A 182 -0.94 8.72 8.33
C PRO A 182 -1.49 7.40 8.83
N GLN A 183 -2.54 6.87 8.20
CA GLN A 183 -3.15 5.59 8.52
C GLN A 183 -2.25 4.42 8.13
N ILE A 184 -1.60 4.46 6.96
CA ILE A 184 -0.64 3.43 6.55
C ILE A 184 0.52 3.37 7.55
N GLY A 185 1.01 4.53 8.02
CA GLY A 185 2.03 4.56 9.07
C GLY A 185 1.55 4.05 10.44
N GLN A 186 0.25 4.03 10.72
CA GLN A 186 -0.29 3.37 11.91
C GLN A 186 -0.35 1.85 11.70
N LEU A 187 -0.75 1.39 10.51
CA LEU A 187 -0.78 -0.02 10.14
C LEU A 187 0.63 -0.64 10.16
N ILE A 188 1.63 0.05 9.63
CA ILE A 188 3.03 -0.42 9.66
C ILE A 188 3.56 -0.52 11.11
N ARG A 189 3.20 0.39 12.01
CA ARG A 189 3.55 0.24 13.43
C ARG A 189 2.82 -0.92 14.09
N ALA A 190 1.54 -1.10 13.75
CA ALA A 190 0.73 -2.22 14.24
C ALA A 190 1.25 -3.57 13.72
N ARG A 191 1.78 -3.62 12.49
CA ARG A 191 2.48 -4.77 11.90
C ARG A 191 3.64 -5.20 12.79
N ASP A 192 4.55 -4.29 13.10
CA ASP A 192 5.73 -4.60 13.93
C ASP A 192 5.31 -5.04 15.35
N ALA A 193 4.28 -4.42 15.92
CA ALA A 193 3.72 -4.84 17.21
C ALA A 193 3.11 -6.25 17.15
N ALA A 194 2.39 -6.58 16.07
CA ALA A 194 1.78 -7.89 15.86
C ALA A 194 2.86 -8.98 15.74
N ILE A 195 3.93 -8.74 14.98
CA ILE A 195 5.09 -9.64 14.88
C ILE A 195 5.70 -9.86 16.26
N ALA A 196 6.01 -8.78 16.99
CA ALA A 196 6.63 -8.87 18.30
C ALA A 196 5.75 -9.61 19.33
N ASP A 197 4.44 -9.41 19.29
CA ASP A 197 3.49 -10.09 20.19
C ASP A 197 3.26 -11.55 19.78
N TRP A 198 3.28 -11.88 18.50
CA TRP A 198 3.21 -13.26 18.01
C TRP A 198 4.43 -14.06 18.45
N GLN A 199 5.63 -13.50 18.27
CA GLN A 199 6.88 -14.14 18.66
C GLN A 199 6.94 -14.46 20.17
N LYS A 200 6.35 -13.60 21.02
CA LYS A 200 6.23 -13.88 22.47
C LYS A 200 5.26 -15.03 22.77
N LYS A 201 4.19 -15.17 21.99
CA LYS A 201 3.14 -16.19 22.18
C LYS A 201 3.55 -17.55 21.62
N HIS A 202 4.37 -17.56 20.57
CA HIS A 202 4.82 -18.75 19.85
C HIS A 202 6.37 -18.82 19.87
N PRO A 203 6.99 -19.03 21.04
CA PRO A 203 8.45 -19.09 21.11
C PRO A 203 8.98 -20.31 20.35
N GLY A 204 10.07 -20.10 19.60
CA GLY A 204 10.72 -21.17 18.83
C GLY A 204 10.10 -21.42 17.45
N THR A 205 9.08 -20.68 17.05
CA THR A 205 8.65 -20.62 15.65
C THR A 205 9.33 -19.45 14.95
N ASP A 206 9.57 -19.61 13.65
CA ASP A 206 9.99 -18.49 12.81
C ASP A 206 8.78 -17.62 12.52
N VAL A 207 8.69 -16.47 13.21
CA VAL A 207 7.55 -15.56 13.11
C VAL A 207 7.37 -15.01 11.70
N PHE A 208 8.44 -14.88 10.90
CA PHE A 208 8.35 -14.36 9.53
C PHE A 208 7.79 -15.39 8.54
N GLU A 209 7.85 -16.67 8.91
CA GLU A 209 7.41 -17.80 8.09
C GLU A 209 6.17 -18.52 8.65
N ASP A 210 5.60 -18.02 9.74
CA ASP A 210 4.43 -18.61 10.39
C ASP A 210 3.15 -18.36 9.58
N ARG A 211 2.65 -19.44 8.96
CA ARG A 211 1.46 -19.42 8.08
C ARG A 211 0.15 -19.13 8.82
N GLU A 212 0.14 -19.21 10.15
CA GLU A 212 -1.03 -18.81 10.94
C GLU A 212 -1.13 -17.27 11.11
N LEU A 213 -0.05 -16.54 10.82
CA LEU A 213 0.00 -15.08 10.86
C LEU A 213 0.09 -14.54 9.43
N GLU A 214 -1.05 -14.42 8.74
CA GLU A 214 -1.11 -13.86 7.37
C GLU A 214 -1.21 -12.32 7.39
N ILE A 215 -2.27 -11.78 8.00
CA ILE A 215 -2.53 -10.34 8.08
C ILE A 215 -2.10 -9.84 9.46
N THR A 216 -1.18 -8.88 9.47
CA THR A 216 -0.60 -8.34 10.71
C THR A 216 -1.29 -7.06 11.19
N SER A 217 -1.95 -6.32 10.29
CA SER A 217 -2.80 -5.19 10.65
C SER A 217 -3.77 -4.86 9.50
N LEU A 218 -4.94 -4.32 9.82
CA LEU A 218 -5.96 -3.97 8.83
C LEU A 218 -6.77 -2.75 9.28
N LEU A 219 -7.16 -1.92 8.31
CA LEU A 219 -8.08 -0.80 8.50
C LEU A 219 -9.07 -0.75 7.32
N GLU A 220 -10.36 -0.80 7.62
CA GLU A 220 -11.39 -0.44 6.65
C GLU A 220 -11.34 1.05 6.34
N ILE A 221 -11.48 1.40 5.06
CA ILE A 221 -11.39 2.78 4.60
C ILE A 221 -12.60 3.18 3.76
N GLN A 222 -12.85 4.48 3.73
CA GLN A 222 -13.80 5.13 2.83
C GLN A 222 -13.11 6.40 2.31
N VAL A 223 -12.86 6.45 1.00
CA VAL A 223 -12.11 7.53 0.36
C VAL A 223 -12.83 8.87 0.57
N GLU A 224 -14.14 8.89 0.37
CA GLU A 224 -14.98 10.08 0.48
C GLU A 224 -14.94 10.69 1.87
N ASP A 225 -14.93 9.85 2.92
CA ASP A 225 -14.86 10.30 4.31
C ASP A 225 -13.47 10.87 4.65
N GLN A 226 -12.40 10.27 4.13
CA GLN A 226 -11.04 10.78 4.27
C GLN A 226 -10.91 12.16 3.59
N ILE A 227 -11.35 12.26 2.32
CA ILE A 227 -11.33 13.52 1.55
C ILE A 227 -12.14 14.61 2.25
N ARG A 228 -13.36 14.30 2.69
CA ARG A 228 -14.22 15.25 3.41
C ARG A 228 -13.57 15.73 4.70
N SER A 229 -12.98 14.82 5.47
CA SER A 229 -12.30 15.17 6.72
C SER A 229 -11.09 16.07 6.50
N ILE A 230 -10.31 15.85 5.43
CA ILE A 230 -9.17 16.71 5.08
C ILE A 230 -9.67 18.12 4.73
N LYS A 231 -10.68 18.23 3.86
CA LYS A 231 -11.24 19.52 3.45
C LYS A 231 -11.78 20.32 4.64
N GLU A 232 -12.59 19.70 5.49
CA GLU A 232 -13.10 20.33 6.73
C GLU A 232 -11.97 20.82 7.66
N VAL A 233 -10.86 20.06 7.76
CA VAL A 233 -9.71 20.44 8.60
C VAL A 233 -8.92 21.59 7.97
N ILE A 234 -8.78 21.64 6.66
CA ILE A 234 -8.11 22.74 5.95
C ILE A 234 -8.95 24.01 6.04
N GLU A 235 -10.26 23.94 5.78
CA GLU A 235 -11.18 25.07 5.86
C GLU A 235 -11.21 25.66 7.28
N GLY A 236 -11.33 24.81 8.31
CA GLY A 236 -11.31 25.25 9.71
C GLY A 236 -9.95 25.73 10.24
N ARG A 237 -8.89 25.74 9.42
CA ARG A 237 -7.58 26.35 9.74
C ARG A 237 -7.39 27.71 9.07
N ALA A 238 -8.29 28.10 8.16
CA ALA A 238 -8.22 29.37 7.46
C ALA A 238 -8.76 30.56 8.28
N ASP A 239 -9.25 30.29 9.49
CA ASP A 239 -9.71 31.25 10.51
C ASP A 239 -8.65 31.45 11.61
#